data_AF-A0A1D2NDG2-F1
#
_entry.id   AF-A0A1D2NDG2-F1
#
_cell.length_a   1.000
_cell.length_b   1.000
_cell.length_c   1.000
_cell.angle_alpha   90.00
_cell.angle_beta   90.00
_cell.angle_gamma   90.00
#
_symmetry.space_group_name_H-M   'P 1'
#
loop_
_entity.id
_entity.type
_entity.pdbx_description
1 polymer ?
#
loop_
_entity_poly.entity_id
_entity_poly.type
_entity_poly.pdbx_seq_one_letter_code
_entity_poly.pdbx_strand_id
1 'polypeptide(L)'
;MFRLARSIVRPLQQHYYQNASRSQAFYMQRFSYHSLFINPPVHEVPELTTQRITEIFAADIGQAKEYSAEGLKLTAERREALMKLLPAADEQLPPRTMKDSFVTAIVPLKSQPEIRERYVTADGRVRIGRLLEDMDVFAVFCCFRHILNPKSVGHKNPYSVVTALVDSIYITNDMMKNSEDVRLSGHVTYAGKSSMEVCIVVDQKDDQGVYQKSFDAVFLMVARDPMNRGSARINPLVAETPEEQAFLKMGVARQQIRRGEEEENIFKKSPNEEERKIIHDRFIEKMNQTLAGATPTNSKRMKDSVLKTVLICQPQVQ
;
A
#
# COMPACT_ATOMS: atom_id res chain seq x y z
N MET A 1 -5.95 -15.33 6.97
CA MET A 1 -4.53 -14.99 6.71
C MET A 1 -4.52 -13.88 5.67
N PHE A 2 -4.45 -12.62 6.11
CA PHE A 2 -4.50 -11.46 5.22
C PHE A 2 -3.22 -11.41 4.37
N ARG A 3 -3.35 -11.53 3.04
CA ARG A 3 -2.24 -11.24 2.12
C ARG A 3 -2.01 -9.74 2.15
N LEU A 4 -0.99 -9.30 2.88
CA LEU A 4 -0.61 -7.89 3.03
C LEU A 4 -0.19 -7.25 1.69
N ALA A 5 0.33 -8.01 0.72
CA ALA A 5 0.67 -7.51 -0.61
C ALA A 5 0.10 -8.42 -1.72
N ARG A 6 -0.56 -7.83 -2.74
CA ARG A 6 -1.06 -8.56 -3.92
C ARG A 6 0.04 -8.80 -4.96
N SER A 7 0.96 -7.85 -5.15
CA SER A 7 2.11 -8.01 -6.05
C SER A 7 3.31 -7.15 -5.64
N ILE A 8 4.51 -7.73 -5.70
CA ILE A 8 5.79 -7.01 -5.61
C ILE A 8 6.56 -7.37 -6.89
N VAL A 9 6.85 -6.39 -7.74
CA VAL A 9 7.55 -6.61 -9.01
C VAL A 9 8.95 -6.01 -8.93
N ARG A 10 9.96 -6.84 -9.15
CA ARG A 10 11.35 -6.42 -9.36
C ARG A 10 11.69 -6.55 -10.84
N PRO A 11 12.43 -5.61 -11.45
CA PRO A 11 13.08 -5.88 -12.72
C PRO A 11 14.05 -7.04 -12.53
N LEU A 12 13.76 -8.17 -13.16
CA LEU A 12 14.68 -9.30 -13.24
C LEU A 12 15.86 -8.88 -14.11
N GLN A 13 17.10 -9.15 -13.67
CA GLN A 13 18.27 -9.11 -14.56
C GLN A 13 17.96 -9.91 -15.82
N GLN A 14 18.16 -9.29 -16.99
CA GLN A 14 17.67 -9.71 -18.31
C GLN A 14 18.09 -11.12 -18.80
N HIS A 15 18.88 -11.89 -18.04
CA HIS A 15 19.52 -13.11 -18.54
C HIS A 15 18.74 -14.41 -18.38
N TYR A 16 17.60 -14.47 -17.66
CA TYR A 16 16.97 -15.76 -17.35
C TYR A 16 15.62 -16.09 -18.02
N TYR A 17 14.98 -15.18 -18.76
CA TYR A 17 13.73 -15.50 -19.47
C TYR A 17 13.59 -14.77 -20.81
N GLN A 18 14.02 -15.41 -21.91
CA GLN A 18 13.80 -14.91 -23.28
C GLN A 18 12.34 -15.05 -23.77
N ASN A 19 11.43 -15.66 -23.00
CA ASN A 19 10.05 -15.93 -23.42
C ASN A 19 8.96 -15.16 -22.62
N ALA A 20 9.33 -14.12 -21.85
CA ALA A 20 8.39 -13.34 -21.02
C ALA A 20 7.80 -12.10 -21.72
N SER A 21 7.75 -12.07 -23.05
CA SER A 21 7.26 -10.90 -23.80
C SER A 21 5.78 -10.60 -23.56
N ARG A 22 4.95 -11.63 -23.35
CA ARG A 22 3.50 -11.49 -23.10
C ARG A 22 3.18 -10.95 -21.71
N SER A 23 3.94 -11.35 -20.68
CA SER A 23 3.75 -10.83 -19.33
C SER A 23 4.23 -9.39 -19.21
N GLN A 24 5.38 -9.04 -19.81
CA GLN A 24 5.85 -7.65 -19.84
C GLN A 24 4.86 -6.71 -20.53
N ALA A 25 4.34 -7.06 -21.71
CA ALA A 25 3.36 -6.21 -22.40
C ALA A 25 2.03 -6.07 -21.63
N PHE A 26 1.54 -7.15 -21.01
CA PHE A 26 0.33 -7.14 -20.18
C PHE A 26 0.49 -6.26 -18.93
N TYR A 27 1.65 -6.27 -18.30
CA TYR A 27 1.96 -5.39 -17.16
C TYR A 27 2.26 -3.95 -17.60
N MET A 28 2.91 -3.72 -18.74
CA MET A 28 3.16 -2.37 -19.26
C MET A 28 1.88 -1.66 -19.72
N GLN A 29 0.91 -2.38 -20.32
CA GLN A 29 -0.39 -1.81 -20.68
C GLN A 29 -1.27 -1.49 -19.46
N ARG A 30 -1.19 -2.32 -18.40
CA ARG A 30 -1.95 -2.09 -17.16
C ARG A 30 -1.30 -0.99 -16.30
N PHE A 31 -0.01 -0.68 -16.51
CA PHE A 31 0.80 0.18 -15.64
C PHE A 31 1.73 1.22 -16.31
N SER A 32 1.26 1.92 -17.35
CA SER A 32 1.87 3.21 -17.74
C SER A 32 1.49 4.27 -16.69
N TYR A 33 2.22 4.35 -15.56
CA TYR A 33 1.85 5.22 -14.44
C TYR A 33 2.88 6.30 -14.13
N HIS A 34 2.44 7.55 -14.27
CA HIS A 34 2.66 8.53 -13.22
C HIS A 34 1.79 8.07 -12.05
N SER A 35 2.39 7.68 -10.93
CA SER A 35 1.65 7.22 -9.74
C SER A 35 1.14 8.35 -8.88
N LEU A 36 1.87 9.45 -8.86
CA LEU A 36 1.43 10.70 -8.30
C LEU A 36 0.91 11.61 -9.41
N PHE A 37 -0.26 12.19 -9.19
CA PHE A 37 -0.69 13.38 -9.93
C PHE A 37 0.24 14.56 -9.61
N ILE A 38 0.52 14.79 -8.32
CA ILE A 38 1.41 15.86 -7.86
C ILE A 38 2.85 15.37 -7.83
N ASN A 39 3.65 15.84 -8.79
CA ASN A 39 5.07 15.57 -8.78
C ASN A 39 5.72 16.28 -7.59
N PRO A 40 6.56 15.58 -6.81
CA PRO A 40 7.27 16.21 -5.70
C PRO A 40 8.23 17.28 -6.23
N PRO A 41 8.40 18.41 -5.50
CA PRO A 41 9.26 19.49 -5.97
C PRO A 41 10.70 19.02 -6.16
N VAL A 42 11.35 19.39 -7.27
CA VAL A 42 12.66 18.82 -7.65
C VAL A 42 13.78 19.22 -6.70
N HIS A 43 13.71 20.43 -6.13
CA HIS A 43 14.79 20.98 -5.30
C HIS A 43 14.43 21.15 -3.82
N GLU A 44 13.17 20.87 -3.46
CA GLU A 44 12.71 21.05 -2.10
C GLU A 44 13.01 19.81 -1.27
N VAL A 45 13.67 20.03 -0.13
CA VAL A 45 13.95 19.03 0.88
C VAL A 45 12.79 19.11 1.88
N PRO A 46 11.95 18.07 2.02
CA PRO A 46 10.84 18.13 2.96
C PRO A 46 11.29 18.39 4.40
N GLU A 47 10.58 19.27 5.10
CA GLU A 47 10.84 19.55 6.52
C GLU A 47 10.38 18.40 7.43
N LEU A 48 9.38 17.64 7.00
CA LEU A 48 8.76 16.57 7.78
C LEU A 48 9.62 15.30 7.72
N THR A 49 9.90 14.69 8.86
CA THR A 49 10.57 13.39 8.95
C THR A 49 9.59 12.27 9.28
N THR A 50 9.93 11.02 8.93
CA THR A 50 9.10 9.86 9.31
C THR A 50 8.99 9.67 10.83
N GLN A 51 10.03 10.06 11.58
CA GLN A 51 9.98 10.11 13.04
C GLN A 51 8.94 11.12 13.52
N ARG A 52 8.94 12.32 12.96
CA ARG A 52 7.98 13.36 13.32
C ARG A 52 6.53 12.95 13.02
N ILE A 53 6.30 12.24 11.91
CA ILE A 53 4.99 11.64 11.61
C ILE A 53 4.57 10.68 12.73
N THR A 54 5.48 9.81 13.17
CA THR A 54 5.21 8.84 14.23
C THR A 54 4.90 9.53 15.57
N GLU A 55 5.60 10.62 15.89
CA GLU A 55 5.33 11.46 17.07
C GLU A 55 3.95 12.12 17.00
N ILE A 56 3.58 12.69 15.85
CA ILE A 56 2.25 13.29 15.63
C ILE A 56 1.17 12.25 15.91
N PHE A 57 1.34 11.03 15.40
CA PHE A 57 0.38 9.95 15.67
C PHE A 57 0.32 9.53 17.13
N ALA A 58 1.45 9.42 17.80
CA ALA A 58 1.49 9.13 19.23
C ALA A 58 0.71 10.19 20.04
N ALA A 59 0.79 11.46 19.66
CA ALA A 59 0.04 12.55 20.29
C ALA A 59 -1.47 12.50 19.97
N ASP A 60 -1.82 12.44 18.67
CA ASP A 60 -3.18 12.63 18.17
C ASP A 60 -4.08 11.41 18.39
N ILE A 61 -3.58 10.20 18.12
CA ILE A 61 -4.37 8.96 18.21
C ILE A 61 -4.44 8.49 19.67
N GLY A 62 -3.45 8.89 20.50
CA GLY A 62 -3.39 8.52 21.90
C GLY A 62 -3.20 7.02 22.08
N GLN A 63 -1.94 6.56 21.99
CA GLN A 63 -1.62 5.20 22.40
C GLN A 63 -1.99 5.00 23.88
N ALA A 64 -2.47 3.80 24.24
CA ALA A 64 -2.69 3.43 25.63
C ALA A 64 -1.35 3.51 26.35
N LYS A 65 -1.20 4.51 27.23
CA LYS A 65 0.04 4.70 28.02
C LYS A 65 0.19 3.63 29.10
N GLU A 66 -0.91 3.02 29.51
CA GLU A 66 -0.96 1.97 30.51
C GLU A 66 -1.86 0.82 30.03
N TYR A 67 -1.29 -0.39 30.04
CA TYR A 67 -1.99 -1.63 29.69
C TYR A 67 -2.58 -2.35 30.92
N SER A 68 -2.70 -1.65 32.05
CA SER A 68 -3.40 -2.14 33.24
C SER A 68 -4.90 -2.29 32.95
N ALA A 69 -5.60 -3.10 33.75
CA ALA A 69 -7.04 -3.29 33.58
C ALA A 69 -7.82 -1.96 33.67
N GLU A 70 -7.37 -1.03 34.52
CA GLU A 70 -7.94 0.31 34.67
C GLU A 70 -7.58 1.22 33.47
N GLY A 71 -6.33 1.19 33.01
CA GLY A 71 -5.89 1.94 31.83
C GLY A 71 -6.62 1.52 30.56
N LEU A 72 -6.92 0.22 30.41
CA LEU A 72 -7.72 -0.32 29.31
C LEU A 72 -9.18 0.14 29.37
N LYS A 73 -9.80 0.15 30.57
CA LYS A 73 -11.17 0.68 30.76
C LYS A 73 -11.24 2.16 30.40
N LEU A 74 -10.31 2.97 30.92
CA LEU A 74 -10.25 4.40 30.61
C LEU A 74 -10.03 4.67 29.11
N THR A 75 -9.21 3.84 28.45
CA THR A 75 -9.00 3.93 27.01
C THR A 75 -10.28 3.58 26.24
N ALA A 76 -11.01 2.56 26.67
CA ALA A 76 -12.30 2.19 26.07
C ALA A 76 -13.33 3.32 26.22
N GLU A 77 -13.48 3.90 27.41
CA GLU A 77 -14.37 5.04 27.67
C GLU A 77 -14.04 6.25 26.79
N ARG A 78 -12.75 6.59 26.67
CA ARG A 78 -12.29 7.68 25.78
C ARG A 78 -12.65 7.42 24.33
N ARG A 79 -12.42 6.21 23.83
CA ARG A 79 -12.73 5.85 22.44
C ARG A 79 -14.25 5.80 22.20
N GLU A 80 -15.04 5.36 23.18
CA GLU A 80 -16.51 5.39 23.09
C GLU A 80 -17.02 6.85 23.06
N ALA A 81 -16.37 7.78 23.77
CA ALA A 81 -16.67 9.20 23.66
C ALA A 81 -16.37 9.77 22.25
N LEU A 82 -15.29 9.32 21.61
CA LEU A 82 -14.93 9.71 20.24
C LEU A 82 -15.93 9.22 19.18
N MET A 83 -16.70 8.15 19.45
CA MET A 83 -17.75 7.68 18.54
C MET A 83 -18.77 8.78 18.22
N LYS A 84 -19.07 9.66 19.19
CA LYS A 84 -20.03 10.77 19.02
C LYS A 84 -19.55 11.83 18.03
N LEU A 85 -18.24 11.88 17.77
CA LEU A 85 -17.63 12.83 16.84
C LEU A 85 -17.63 12.32 15.40
N LEU A 86 -17.96 11.05 15.15
CA LEU A 86 -18.04 10.53 13.80
C LEU A 86 -19.25 11.11 13.04
N PRO A 87 -19.10 11.39 11.74
CA PRO A 87 -20.20 11.83 10.89
C PRO A 87 -21.16 10.66 10.60
N ALA A 88 -22.46 10.93 10.68
CA ALA A 88 -23.49 9.94 10.38
C ALA A 88 -23.83 9.88 8.87
N ALA A 89 -23.66 11.00 8.17
CA ALA A 89 -24.06 11.21 6.78
C ALA A 89 -22.93 11.89 5.99
N ASP A 90 -22.94 11.70 4.67
CA ASP A 90 -21.85 12.16 3.79
C ASP A 90 -21.85 13.69 3.65
N GLU A 91 -23.01 14.34 3.78
CA GLU A 91 -23.17 15.80 3.70
C GLU A 91 -22.49 16.54 4.85
N GLN A 92 -22.14 15.82 5.93
CA GLN A 92 -21.41 16.39 7.07
C GLN A 92 -19.91 16.51 6.82
N LEU A 93 -19.41 15.93 5.71
CA LEU A 93 -18.01 15.93 5.36
C LEU A 93 -17.79 16.79 4.11
N PRO A 94 -16.98 17.86 4.20
CA PRO A 94 -16.67 18.67 3.04
C PRO A 94 -15.89 17.84 2.00
N PRO A 95 -16.07 18.09 0.69
CA PRO A 95 -15.22 17.49 -0.33
C PRO A 95 -13.76 17.91 -0.17
N ARG A 96 -12.84 17.04 -0.58
CA ARG A 96 -11.39 17.24 -0.48
C ARG A 96 -10.75 16.97 -1.82
N THR A 97 -9.65 17.64 -2.10
CA THR A 97 -8.87 17.49 -3.34
C THR A 97 -7.69 16.54 -3.14
N MET A 98 -6.98 16.18 -4.21
CA MET A 98 -5.74 15.41 -4.08
C MET A 98 -4.65 16.21 -3.32
N LYS A 99 -4.58 17.53 -3.56
CA LYS A 99 -3.62 18.45 -2.94
C LYS A 99 -3.76 18.53 -1.43
N ASP A 100 -4.99 18.47 -0.94
CA ASP A 100 -5.31 18.49 0.49
C ASP A 100 -4.63 17.38 1.30
N SER A 101 -4.43 16.23 0.66
CA SER A 101 -3.79 15.05 1.25
C SER A 101 -2.31 14.92 0.87
N PHE A 102 -1.80 15.79 -0.01
CA PHE A 102 -0.43 15.73 -0.46
C PHE A 102 0.54 16.09 0.65
N VAL A 103 1.54 15.24 0.81
CA VAL A 103 2.59 15.39 1.79
C VAL A 103 3.87 14.77 1.26
N THR A 104 4.98 15.36 1.68
CA THR A 104 6.32 14.83 1.47
C THR A 104 7.02 14.70 2.81
N ALA A 105 7.78 13.63 3.03
CA ALA A 105 8.58 13.42 4.22
C ALA A 105 9.94 12.79 3.88
N ILE A 106 10.88 12.88 4.81
CA ILE A 106 12.23 12.30 4.67
C ILE A 106 12.47 11.21 5.72
N VAL A 107 13.12 10.14 5.28
CA VAL A 107 13.89 9.23 6.15
C VAL A 107 15.34 9.72 6.17
N PRO A 108 15.81 10.30 7.29
CA PRO A 108 17.07 11.06 7.33
C PRO A 108 18.31 10.15 7.50
N LEU A 109 18.57 9.28 6.52
CA LEU A 109 19.68 8.33 6.54
C LEU A 109 21.06 9.01 6.47
N LYS A 110 21.16 10.16 5.80
CA LYS A 110 22.41 10.91 5.63
C LYS A 110 22.80 11.63 6.90
N SER A 111 21.87 12.40 7.46
CA SER A 111 22.14 13.27 8.61
C SER A 111 22.14 12.55 9.96
N GLN A 112 21.47 11.39 10.08
CA GLN A 112 21.27 10.71 11.37
C GLN A 112 21.78 9.26 11.35
N PRO A 113 23.04 9.03 11.74
CA PRO A 113 23.66 7.70 11.72
C PRO A 113 22.92 6.65 12.57
N GLU A 114 22.36 7.06 13.71
CA GLU A 114 21.60 6.17 14.62
C GLU A 114 20.33 5.63 13.95
N ILE A 115 19.66 6.46 13.14
CA ILE A 115 18.53 6.00 12.34
C ILE A 115 19.05 5.08 11.25
N ARG A 116 20.08 5.50 10.51
CA ARG A 116 20.64 4.75 9.38
C ARG A 116 20.97 3.30 9.74
N GLU A 117 21.49 3.03 10.92
CA GLU A 117 21.78 1.67 11.39
C GLU A 117 20.56 0.73 11.30
N ARG A 118 19.36 1.23 11.61
CA ARG A 118 18.11 0.46 11.53
C ARG A 118 17.66 0.18 10.09
N TYR A 119 18.19 0.94 9.12
CA TYR A 119 17.82 0.87 7.70
C TYR A 119 18.92 0.23 6.86
N VAL A 120 20.01 -0.26 7.45
CA VAL A 120 21.11 -0.89 6.72
C VAL A 120 21.11 -2.40 6.96
N THR A 121 21.25 -3.18 5.89
CA THR A 121 21.48 -4.62 5.98
C THR A 121 22.96 -4.92 6.23
N ALA A 122 23.29 -6.15 6.64
CA ALA A 122 24.69 -6.56 6.83
C ALA A 122 25.58 -6.33 5.58
N ASP A 123 24.98 -6.39 4.38
CA ASP A 123 25.67 -6.13 3.11
C ASP A 123 25.76 -4.64 2.73
N GLY A 124 25.41 -3.73 3.65
CA GLY A 124 25.49 -2.28 3.43
C GLY A 124 24.37 -1.70 2.56
N ARG A 125 23.32 -2.46 2.24
CA ARG A 125 22.19 -1.98 1.41
C ARG A 125 21.05 -1.45 2.26
N VAL A 126 20.17 -0.65 1.66
CA VAL A 126 18.95 -0.20 2.35
C VAL A 126 17.99 -1.38 2.57
N ARG A 127 17.54 -1.51 3.82
CA ARG A 127 16.63 -2.53 4.31
C ARG A 127 15.20 -2.20 3.86
N ILE A 128 14.80 -2.78 2.72
CA ILE A 128 13.48 -2.51 2.11
C ILE A 128 12.30 -2.78 3.04
N GLY A 129 12.32 -3.85 3.84
CA GLY A 129 11.22 -4.11 4.78
C GLY A 129 10.99 -2.99 5.79
N ARG A 130 12.06 -2.35 6.29
CA ARG A 130 11.95 -1.19 7.16
C ARG A 130 11.36 0.02 6.44
N LEU A 131 11.71 0.20 5.16
CA LEU A 131 11.11 1.25 4.34
C LEU A 131 9.61 0.98 4.07
N LEU A 132 9.20 -0.28 3.89
CA LEU A 132 7.80 -0.64 3.73
C LEU A 132 6.97 -0.34 4.99
N GLU A 133 7.54 -0.52 6.19
CA GLU A 133 6.93 -0.11 7.45
C GLU A 133 6.70 1.41 7.49
N ASP A 134 7.72 2.19 7.11
CA ASP A 134 7.59 3.65 7.04
C ASP A 134 6.57 4.09 5.98
N MET A 135 6.52 3.42 4.82
CA MET A 135 5.53 3.68 3.78
C MET A 135 4.10 3.40 4.25
N ASP A 136 3.87 2.36 5.05
CA ASP A 136 2.57 2.05 5.63
C ASP A 136 2.12 3.15 6.61
N VAL A 137 3.02 3.57 7.51
CA VAL A 137 2.76 4.71 8.43
C VAL A 137 2.52 6.01 7.65
N PHE A 138 3.29 6.25 6.59
CA PHE A 138 3.12 7.42 5.73
C PHE A 138 1.81 7.38 4.94
N ALA A 139 1.35 6.21 4.50
CA ALA A 139 0.04 6.05 3.85
C ALA A 139 -1.09 6.41 4.82
N VAL A 140 -1.00 5.93 6.07
CA VAL A 140 -1.92 6.32 7.14
C VAL A 140 -1.91 7.85 7.33
N PHE A 141 -0.75 8.50 7.23
CA PHE A 141 -0.64 9.96 7.38
C PHE A 141 -1.31 10.73 6.25
N CYS A 142 -1.15 10.27 5.01
CA CYS A 142 -1.89 10.82 3.86
C CYS A 142 -3.41 10.72 4.08
N CYS A 143 -3.89 9.60 4.62
CA CYS A 143 -5.31 9.43 4.96
C CYS A 143 -5.79 10.40 6.04
N PHE A 144 -5.01 10.59 7.11
CA PHE A 144 -5.37 11.55 8.16
C PHE A 144 -5.34 13.00 7.67
N ARG A 145 -4.44 13.34 6.74
CA ARG A 145 -4.42 14.64 6.05
C ARG A 145 -5.65 14.82 5.15
N HIS A 146 -6.11 13.75 4.50
CA HIS A 146 -7.32 13.77 3.68
C HIS A 146 -8.59 13.98 4.53
N ILE A 147 -8.72 13.23 5.64
CA ILE A 147 -9.89 13.26 6.50
C ILE A 147 -10.00 14.60 7.24
N LEU A 148 -10.98 15.40 6.85
CA LEU A 148 -11.33 16.64 7.53
C LEU A 148 -12.72 16.49 8.14
N ASN A 149 -12.75 16.26 9.45
CA ASN A 149 -14.00 16.17 10.21
C ASN A 149 -14.23 17.46 11.02
N PRO A 150 -15.23 18.28 10.63
CA PRO A 150 -15.54 19.53 11.35
C PRO A 150 -15.88 19.33 12.83
N LYS A 151 -16.42 18.15 13.20
CA LYS A 151 -16.80 17.85 14.59
C LYS A 151 -15.62 17.50 15.48
N SER A 152 -14.46 17.17 14.91
CA SER A 152 -13.27 16.80 15.68
C SER A 152 -12.27 17.95 15.84
N VAL A 153 -12.59 19.16 15.37
CA VAL A 153 -11.71 20.33 15.54
C VAL A 153 -11.57 20.62 17.04
N GLY A 154 -10.33 20.63 17.55
CA GLY A 154 -10.03 20.82 18.97
C GLY A 154 -10.15 19.54 19.83
N HIS A 155 -10.49 18.40 19.22
CA HIS A 155 -10.53 17.09 19.87
C HIS A 155 -9.52 16.13 19.23
N LYS A 156 -9.29 14.98 19.88
CA LYS A 156 -8.52 13.89 19.26
C LYS A 156 -9.24 13.37 18.03
N ASN A 157 -8.47 12.88 17.06
CA ASN A 157 -9.01 12.32 15.84
C ASN A 157 -9.85 11.06 16.16
N PRO A 158 -11.15 11.00 15.80
CA PRO A 158 -11.98 9.84 16.07
C PRO A 158 -11.74 8.68 15.10
N TYR A 159 -10.97 8.86 14.03
CA TYR A 159 -10.77 7.84 13.02
C TYR A 159 -9.64 6.87 13.38
N SER A 160 -9.91 5.58 13.18
CA SER A 160 -8.88 4.54 13.14
C SER A 160 -8.67 4.15 11.68
N VAL A 161 -7.47 4.37 11.12
CA VAL A 161 -7.17 4.00 9.74
C VAL A 161 -6.30 2.75 9.74
N VAL A 162 -6.72 1.74 8.98
CA VAL A 162 -6.01 0.46 8.86
C VAL A 162 -5.69 0.15 7.42
N THR A 163 -4.59 -0.55 7.19
CA THR A 163 -4.20 -1.05 5.86
C THR A 163 -5.06 -2.25 5.49
N ALA A 164 -5.84 -2.12 4.44
CA ALA A 164 -6.63 -3.24 3.92
C ALA A 164 -5.81 -4.11 2.98
N LEU A 165 -5.04 -3.49 2.08
CA LEU A 165 -4.10 -4.20 1.22
C LEU A 165 -3.00 -3.26 0.69
N VAL A 166 -1.83 -3.80 0.42
CA VAL A 166 -0.82 -3.18 -0.45
C VAL A 166 -1.02 -3.75 -1.86
N ASP A 167 -1.48 -2.93 -2.80
CA ASP A 167 -1.94 -3.40 -4.11
C ASP A 167 -0.76 -3.78 -4.99
N SER A 168 0.15 -2.83 -5.15
CA SER A 168 1.34 -2.99 -5.98
C SER A 168 2.48 -2.20 -5.40
N ILE A 169 3.67 -2.79 -5.42
CA ILE A 169 4.95 -2.11 -5.22
C ILE A 169 5.83 -2.38 -6.45
N TYR A 170 6.18 -1.32 -7.16
CA TYR A 170 7.11 -1.34 -8.28
C TYR A 170 8.45 -0.76 -7.84
N ILE A 171 9.49 -1.59 -7.93
CA ILE A 171 10.86 -1.17 -7.65
C ILE A 171 11.49 -0.75 -8.96
N THR A 172 11.75 0.54 -9.14
CA THR A 172 12.37 1.11 -10.34
C THR A 172 13.89 1.10 -10.24
N ASN A 173 14.42 1.32 -9.04
CA ASN A 173 15.83 1.25 -8.72
C ASN A 173 16.03 0.49 -7.40
N ASP A 174 16.72 -0.64 -7.45
CA ASP A 174 17.02 -1.46 -6.26
C ASP A 174 18.37 -1.13 -5.61
N MET A 175 19.10 -0.16 -6.16
CA MET A 175 20.41 0.31 -5.71
C MET A 175 20.33 1.62 -4.91
N MET A 176 19.39 1.71 -3.96
CA MET A 176 19.34 2.85 -3.04
C MET A 176 20.59 2.90 -2.15
N LYS A 177 21.12 4.11 -1.99
CA LYS A 177 22.28 4.40 -1.14
C LYS A 177 21.83 4.50 0.31
N ASN A 178 22.58 3.89 1.22
CA ASN A 178 22.37 4.09 2.66
C ASN A 178 22.94 5.42 3.18
N SER A 179 23.72 6.13 2.36
CA SER A 179 24.39 7.39 2.70
C SER A 179 23.61 8.63 2.27
N GLU A 180 22.44 8.46 1.66
CA GLU A 180 21.59 9.55 1.18
C GLU A 180 20.19 9.45 1.78
N ASP A 181 19.55 10.60 1.99
CA ASP A 181 18.21 10.65 2.53
C ASP A 181 17.18 10.09 1.54
N VAL A 182 16.16 9.41 2.05
CA VAL A 182 15.08 8.85 1.24
C VAL A 182 13.85 9.71 1.40
N ARG A 183 13.27 10.19 0.30
CA ARG A 183 12.06 11.01 0.32
C ARG A 183 10.84 10.18 -0.04
N LEU A 184 9.81 10.29 0.80
CA LEU A 184 8.48 9.74 0.60
C LEU A 184 7.55 10.86 0.17
N SER A 185 6.83 10.67 -0.93
CA SER A 185 5.83 11.63 -1.43
C SER A 185 4.54 10.89 -1.71
N GLY A 186 3.40 11.41 -1.25
CA GLY A 186 2.14 10.69 -1.43
C GLY A 186 0.91 11.56 -1.25
N HIS A 187 -0.20 11.07 -1.78
CA HIS A 187 -1.55 11.64 -1.62
C HIS A 187 -2.61 10.58 -1.91
N VAL A 188 -3.85 10.87 -1.52
CA VAL A 188 -5.03 10.08 -1.84
C VAL A 188 -5.43 10.31 -3.30
N THR A 189 -5.52 9.23 -4.08
CA THR A 189 -5.90 9.25 -5.50
C THR A 189 -7.35 8.79 -5.74
N TYR A 190 -7.95 8.10 -4.78
CA TYR A 190 -9.36 7.71 -4.80
C TYR A 190 -9.90 7.61 -3.38
N ALA A 191 -11.12 8.11 -3.15
CA ALA A 191 -11.85 7.95 -1.89
C ALA A 191 -13.25 7.38 -2.16
N GLY A 192 -13.55 6.24 -1.53
CA GLY A 192 -14.89 5.66 -1.45
C GLY A 192 -15.63 6.11 -0.19
N LYS A 193 -16.60 5.31 0.27
CA LYS A 193 -17.36 5.64 1.50
C LYS A 193 -16.51 5.61 2.77
N SER A 194 -15.59 4.65 2.86
CA SER A 194 -14.71 4.45 4.01
C SER A 194 -13.33 3.90 3.61
N SER A 195 -13.02 3.90 2.32
CA SER A 195 -11.79 3.33 1.76
C SER A 195 -11.04 4.38 0.97
N MET A 196 -9.73 4.44 1.10
CA MET A 196 -8.87 5.37 0.36
C MET A 196 -7.78 4.61 -0.38
N GLU A 197 -7.55 4.96 -1.63
CA GLU A 197 -6.35 4.57 -2.36
C GLU A 197 -5.30 5.67 -2.18
N VAL A 198 -4.11 5.30 -1.69
CA VAL A 198 -2.98 6.20 -1.49
C VAL A 198 -1.86 5.77 -2.41
N CYS A 199 -1.41 6.68 -3.26
CA CYS A 199 -0.20 6.48 -4.05
C CYS A 199 1.00 7.09 -3.31
N ILE A 200 2.10 6.35 -3.29
CA ILE A 200 3.37 6.78 -2.69
C ILE A 200 4.48 6.58 -3.72
N VAL A 201 5.28 7.61 -3.91
CA VAL A 201 6.56 7.54 -4.60
C VAL A 201 7.67 7.67 -3.57
N VAL A 202 8.68 6.83 -3.75
CA VAL A 202 9.93 6.93 -2.99
C VAL A 202 11.05 7.25 -3.95
N ASP A 203 11.77 8.32 -3.67
CA ASP A 203 12.92 8.76 -4.46
C ASP A 203 14.09 9.17 -3.55
N GLN A 204 15.28 9.23 -4.15
CA GLN A 204 16.52 9.56 -3.46
C GLN A 204 17.42 10.35 -4.39
N LYS A 205 18.22 11.28 -3.83
CA LYS A 205 19.19 12.04 -4.63
C LYS A 205 20.32 11.14 -5.14
N ASP A 206 20.65 11.28 -6.42
CA ASP A 206 21.86 10.71 -7.01
C ASP A 206 23.11 11.56 -6.70
N ASP A 207 24.26 11.18 -7.24
CA ASP A 207 25.53 11.92 -7.05
C ASP A 207 25.50 13.33 -7.65
N GLN A 208 24.56 13.61 -8.56
CA GLN A 208 24.33 14.92 -9.15
C GLN A 208 23.32 15.76 -8.34
N GLY A 209 22.79 15.21 -7.25
CA GLY A 209 21.79 15.85 -6.40
C GLY A 209 20.37 15.82 -6.96
N VAL A 210 20.10 15.02 -8.00
CA VAL A 210 18.79 14.90 -8.64
C VAL A 210 18.03 13.73 -8.03
N TYR A 211 16.75 13.93 -7.71
CA TYR A 211 15.90 12.85 -7.19
C TYR A 211 15.63 11.80 -8.28
N GLN A 212 16.07 10.58 -8.02
CA GLN A 212 15.81 9.39 -8.84
C GLN A 212 14.75 8.53 -8.16
N LYS A 213 13.70 8.16 -8.90
CA LYS A 213 12.62 7.32 -8.40
C LYS A 213 13.12 5.89 -8.14
N SER A 214 12.85 5.39 -6.94
CA SER A 214 13.23 4.05 -6.49
C SER A 214 12.02 3.14 -6.32
N PHE A 215 10.93 3.65 -5.73
CA PHE A 215 9.70 2.89 -5.52
C PHE A 215 8.48 3.67 -5.97
N ASP A 216 7.48 2.91 -6.36
CA ASP A 216 6.16 3.37 -6.71
C ASP A 216 5.15 2.37 -6.13
N ALA A 217 4.29 2.83 -5.24
CA ALA A 217 3.42 1.97 -4.47
C ALA A 217 2.00 2.50 -4.34
N VAL A 218 1.05 1.56 -4.30
CA VAL A 218 -0.38 1.84 -4.10
C VAL A 218 -0.87 1.09 -2.88
N PHE A 219 -1.37 1.83 -1.90
CA PHE A 219 -1.93 1.31 -0.66
C PHE A 219 -3.44 1.52 -0.66
N LEU A 220 -4.20 0.49 -0.26
CA LEU A 220 -5.61 0.63 0.06
C LEU A 220 -5.79 0.67 1.56
N MET A 221 -6.29 1.79 2.03
CA MET A 221 -6.54 2.09 3.44
C MET A 221 -8.03 2.08 3.71
N VAL A 222 -8.43 1.72 4.93
CA VAL A 222 -9.83 1.72 5.36
C VAL A 222 -9.96 2.50 6.65
N ALA A 223 -10.87 3.46 6.65
CA ALA A 223 -11.29 4.18 7.84
C ALA A 223 -12.30 3.35 8.64
N ARG A 224 -12.03 3.22 9.93
CA ARG A 224 -12.80 2.48 10.93
C ARG A 224 -13.20 3.43 12.05
N ASP A 225 -14.25 3.06 12.76
CA ASP A 225 -14.64 3.76 13.97
C ASP A 225 -13.57 3.60 15.08
N PRO A 226 -13.56 4.47 16.12
CA PRO A 226 -12.56 4.40 17.18
C PRO A 226 -12.55 3.06 17.94
N MET A 227 -13.63 2.28 17.87
CA MET A 227 -13.73 0.95 18.47
C MET A 227 -13.37 -0.19 17.53
N ASN A 228 -13.01 0.11 16.28
CA ASN A 228 -12.85 -0.83 15.19
C ASN A 228 -14.07 -1.75 14.98
N ARG A 229 -15.28 -1.37 15.43
CA ARG A 229 -16.51 -2.19 15.28
C ARG A 229 -17.05 -2.14 13.85
N GLY A 230 -16.92 -1.01 13.17
CA GLY A 230 -17.44 -0.75 11.83
C GLY A 230 -16.58 0.21 11.01
N SER A 231 -17.03 0.46 9.78
CA SER A 231 -16.41 1.44 8.87
C SER A 231 -16.83 2.87 9.22
N ALA A 232 -15.89 3.80 9.14
CA ALA A 232 -16.15 5.23 9.33
C ALA A 232 -16.21 5.97 8.00
N ARG A 233 -17.16 6.90 7.86
CA ARG A 233 -17.35 7.70 6.63
C ARG A 233 -16.24 8.72 6.46
N ILE A 234 -15.74 8.89 5.24
CA ILE A 234 -14.66 9.81 4.90
C ILE A 234 -15.08 10.85 3.87
N ASN A 235 -14.29 11.91 3.76
CA ASN A 235 -14.53 12.99 2.82
C ASN A 235 -14.49 12.50 1.36
N PRO A 236 -15.47 12.89 0.52
CA PRO A 236 -15.44 12.56 -0.89
C PRO A 236 -14.26 13.28 -1.58
N LEU A 237 -13.57 12.56 -2.47
CA LEU A 237 -12.48 13.12 -3.27
C LEU A 237 -13.06 13.77 -4.53
N VAL A 238 -12.75 15.05 -4.73
CA VAL A 238 -13.11 15.82 -5.92
C VAL A 238 -11.86 16.20 -6.70
N ALA A 239 -12.00 16.26 -8.03
CA ALA A 239 -10.94 16.65 -8.94
C ALA A 239 -11.30 18.00 -9.59
N GLU A 240 -10.40 18.97 -9.49
CA GLU A 240 -10.60 20.34 -10.01
C GLU A 240 -10.11 20.47 -11.45
N THR A 241 -9.03 19.76 -11.81
CA THR A 241 -8.39 19.86 -13.12
C THR A 241 -8.70 18.64 -14.01
N PRO A 242 -8.62 18.77 -15.35
CA PRO A 242 -8.79 17.62 -16.26
C PRO A 242 -7.80 16.49 -15.98
N GLU A 243 -6.58 16.82 -15.54
CA GLU A 243 -5.54 15.87 -15.17
C GLU A 243 -5.92 15.12 -13.88
N GLU A 244 -6.35 15.84 -12.83
CA GLU A 244 -6.88 15.22 -11.60
C GLU A 244 -8.07 14.31 -11.89
N GLN A 245 -8.94 14.69 -12.83
CA GLN A 245 -10.08 13.89 -13.24
C GLN A 245 -9.64 12.59 -13.93
N ALA A 246 -8.57 12.63 -14.73
CA ALA A 246 -8.01 11.43 -15.34
C ALA A 246 -7.49 10.45 -14.27
N PHE A 247 -6.75 10.96 -13.28
CA PHE A 247 -6.28 10.17 -12.13
C PHE A 247 -7.44 9.58 -11.32
N LEU A 248 -8.46 10.38 -11.02
CA LEU A 248 -9.63 9.90 -10.30
C LEU A 248 -10.37 8.79 -11.07
N LYS A 249 -10.52 8.95 -12.40
CA LYS A 249 -11.11 7.91 -13.27
C LYS A 249 -10.30 6.62 -13.24
N MET A 250 -8.97 6.71 -13.23
CA MET A 250 -8.09 5.55 -13.10
C MET A 250 -8.28 4.85 -11.75
N GLY A 251 -8.36 5.59 -10.64
CA GLY A 251 -8.66 5.04 -9.32
C GLY A 251 -10.02 4.34 -9.25
N VAL A 252 -11.06 4.94 -9.84
CA VAL A 252 -12.40 4.33 -9.97
C VAL A 252 -12.34 3.02 -10.77
N ALA A 253 -11.63 3.01 -11.91
CA ALA A 253 -11.47 1.82 -12.74
C ALA A 253 -10.75 0.69 -11.99
N ARG A 254 -9.66 1.00 -11.27
CA ARG A 254 -8.96 0.03 -10.41
C ARG A 254 -9.91 -0.54 -9.35
N GLN A 255 -10.72 0.31 -8.71
CA GLN A 255 -11.69 -0.14 -7.71
C GLN A 255 -12.77 -1.05 -8.30
N GLN A 256 -13.26 -0.76 -9.51
CA GLN A 256 -14.21 -1.62 -10.22
C GLN A 256 -13.61 -2.97 -10.55
N ILE A 257 -12.38 -3.01 -11.06
CA ILE A 257 -11.65 -4.25 -11.33
C ILE A 257 -11.51 -5.07 -10.03
N ARG A 258 -11.09 -4.44 -8.93
CA ARG A 258 -10.98 -5.10 -7.62
C ARG A 258 -12.31 -5.70 -7.15
N ARG A 259 -13.42 -5.00 -7.37
CA ARG A 259 -14.75 -5.51 -7.02
C ARG A 259 -15.14 -6.70 -7.91
N GLY A 260 -14.90 -6.62 -9.22
CA GLY A 260 -15.16 -7.71 -10.15
C GLY A 260 -14.37 -8.98 -9.79
N GLU A 261 -13.07 -8.85 -9.54
CA GLU A 261 -12.22 -9.97 -9.09
C GLU A 261 -12.72 -10.59 -7.78
N GLU A 262 -13.25 -9.78 -6.86
CA GLU A 262 -13.78 -10.23 -5.58
C GLU A 262 -15.18 -10.87 -5.70
N GLU A 263 -15.95 -10.55 -6.75
CA GLU A 263 -17.22 -11.19 -7.12
C GLU A 263 -17.00 -12.52 -7.85
N GLU A 264 -15.93 -12.62 -8.65
CA GLU A 264 -15.47 -13.84 -9.33
C GLU A 264 -14.70 -14.80 -8.41
N ASN A 265 -14.57 -14.46 -7.13
CA ASN A 265 -13.90 -15.29 -6.15
C ASN A 265 -14.55 -16.69 -6.09
N ILE A 266 -13.74 -17.75 -6.23
CA ILE A 266 -14.17 -19.16 -6.24
C ILE A 266 -14.96 -19.58 -4.99
N PHE A 267 -14.78 -18.88 -3.87
CA PHE A 267 -15.53 -19.12 -2.64
C PHE A 267 -16.95 -18.52 -2.67
N LYS A 268 -17.24 -17.63 -3.62
CA LYS A 268 -18.56 -17.01 -3.84
C LYS A 268 -19.27 -17.55 -5.06
N LYS A 269 -18.54 -17.79 -6.15
CA LYS A 269 -19.10 -18.22 -7.43
C LYS A 269 -18.40 -19.49 -7.90
N SER A 270 -19.20 -20.47 -8.34
CA SER A 270 -18.66 -21.68 -8.97
C SER A 270 -17.96 -21.36 -10.30
N PRO A 271 -17.02 -22.20 -10.75
CA PRO A 271 -16.33 -22.00 -12.02
C PRO A 271 -17.31 -21.85 -13.18
N ASN A 272 -17.02 -20.91 -14.08
CA ASN A 272 -17.83 -20.65 -15.25
C ASN A 272 -17.66 -21.77 -16.31
N GLU A 273 -18.42 -21.72 -17.40
CA GLU A 273 -18.36 -22.77 -18.44
C GLU A 273 -16.99 -22.87 -19.12
N GLU A 274 -16.33 -21.74 -19.36
CA GLU A 274 -14.99 -21.71 -19.95
C GLU A 274 -13.95 -22.32 -19.01
N GLU A 275 -13.97 -21.96 -17.74
CA GLU A 275 -13.12 -22.52 -16.69
C GLU A 275 -13.36 -24.01 -16.52
N ARG A 276 -14.63 -24.44 -16.52
CA ARG A 276 -15.01 -25.87 -16.46
C ARG A 276 -14.47 -26.62 -17.67
N LYS A 277 -14.56 -26.03 -18.87
CA LYS A 277 -14.00 -26.61 -20.08
C LYS A 277 -12.48 -26.72 -19.99
N ILE A 278 -11.78 -25.69 -19.52
CA ILE A 278 -10.32 -25.73 -19.29
C ILE A 278 -9.95 -26.82 -18.29
N ILE A 279 -10.68 -26.95 -17.18
CA ILE A 279 -10.46 -28.00 -16.18
C ILE A 279 -10.68 -29.38 -16.79
N HIS A 280 -11.76 -29.55 -17.54
CA HIS A 280 -12.09 -30.80 -18.23
C HIS A 280 -11.02 -31.18 -19.27
N ASP A 281 -10.62 -30.24 -20.13
CA ASP A 281 -9.61 -30.46 -21.16
C ASP A 281 -8.26 -30.86 -20.53
N ARG A 282 -7.84 -30.16 -19.46
CA ARG A 282 -6.64 -30.54 -18.69
C ARG A 282 -6.77 -31.90 -18.02
N PHE A 283 -7.96 -32.27 -17.56
CA PHE A 283 -8.22 -33.57 -16.95
C PHE A 283 -8.10 -34.69 -17.99
N ILE A 284 -8.72 -34.53 -19.16
CA ILE A 284 -8.65 -35.49 -20.26
C ILE A 284 -7.21 -35.62 -20.78
N GLU A 285 -6.50 -34.51 -20.98
CA GLU A 285 -5.09 -34.50 -21.39
C GLU A 285 -4.23 -35.32 -20.41
N LYS A 286 -4.39 -35.05 -19.11
CA LYS A 286 -3.69 -35.80 -18.06
C LYS A 286 -4.05 -37.28 -18.07
N MET A 287 -5.33 -37.63 -18.24
CA MET A 287 -5.77 -39.04 -18.30
C MET A 287 -5.13 -39.78 -19.46
N ASN A 288 -5.17 -39.21 -20.67
CA ASN A 288 -4.59 -39.80 -21.86
C ASN A 288 -3.08 -40.02 -21.72
N GLN A 289 -2.36 -39.05 -21.15
CA GLN A 289 -0.92 -39.17 -20.95
C GLN A 289 -0.55 -40.14 -19.82
N THR A 290 -1.37 -40.22 -18.77
CA THR A 290 -1.21 -41.22 -17.69
C THR A 290 -1.38 -42.64 -18.22
N LEU A 291 -2.36 -42.87 -19.11
CA LEU A 291 -2.55 -44.14 -19.81
C LEU A 291 -1.37 -44.47 -20.73
N ALA A 292 -0.76 -43.46 -21.34
CA ALA A 292 0.47 -43.60 -22.14
C ALA A 292 1.76 -43.70 -21.31
N GLY A 293 1.68 -43.72 -19.96
CA GLY A 293 2.83 -43.79 -19.07
C GLY A 293 3.73 -42.54 -19.06
N ALA A 294 3.29 -41.45 -19.69
CA ALA A 294 4.06 -40.22 -19.84
C ALA A 294 3.55 -39.11 -18.92
N THR A 295 4.45 -38.23 -18.48
CA THR A 295 4.07 -37.01 -17.74
C THR A 295 3.78 -35.91 -18.77
N PRO A 296 2.67 -35.14 -18.67
CA PRO A 296 2.36 -34.05 -19.59
C PRO A 296 3.53 -33.10 -19.83
N THR A 297 3.68 -32.61 -21.07
CA THR A 297 4.60 -31.50 -21.39
C THR A 297 4.29 -30.29 -20.50
N ASN A 298 5.31 -29.67 -19.90
CA ASN A 298 5.18 -28.58 -18.91
C ASN A 298 4.44 -28.94 -17.60
N SER A 299 4.36 -30.22 -17.24
CA SER A 299 3.85 -30.64 -15.93
C SER A 299 4.94 -31.27 -15.07
N LYS A 300 4.76 -31.21 -13.74
CA LYS A 300 5.64 -31.84 -12.77
C LYS A 300 4.80 -32.46 -11.67
N ARG A 301 5.18 -33.64 -11.15
CA ARG A 301 4.46 -34.23 -10.02
C ARG A 301 4.64 -33.34 -8.79
N MET A 302 3.60 -33.26 -7.96
CA MET A 302 3.64 -32.41 -6.76
C MET A 302 4.77 -32.80 -5.81
N LYS A 303 5.08 -34.10 -5.67
CA LYS A 303 6.23 -34.59 -4.88
C LYS A 303 7.59 -34.12 -5.40
N ASP A 304 7.68 -33.82 -6.70
CA ASP A 304 8.90 -33.35 -7.35
C ASP A 304 8.92 -31.80 -7.42
N SER A 305 7.86 -31.14 -6.93
CA SER A 305 7.77 -29.68 -6.80
C SER A 305 8.16 -29.25 -5.39
N VAL A 306 8.83 -28.10 -5.27
CA VAL A 306 9.17 -27.51 -3.98
C VAL A 306 8.34 -26.24 -3.83
N LEU A 307 7.36 -26.26 -2.92
CA LEU A 307 6.68 -25.04 -2.51
C LEU A 307 7.64 -24.23 -1.63
N LYS A 308 8.15 -23.13 -2.16
CA LYS A 308 8.96 -22.18 -1.40
C LYS A 308 8.08 -21.01 -0.98
N THR A 309 7.75 -20.94 0.30
CA THR A 309 7.18 -19.73 0.90
C THR A 309 8.33 -18.86 1.39
N VAL A 310 8.48 -17.66 0.83
CA VAL A 310 9.44 -16.68 1.34
C VAL A 310 8.73 -15.84 2.39
N LEU A 311 9.05 -16.08 3.65
CA LEU A 311 8.75 -15.14 4.72
C LEU A 311 9.89 -14.13 4.75
N ILE A 312 9.62 -12.90 4.32
CA ILE A 312 10.57 -11.80 4.47
C ILE A 312 10.52 -11.38 5.94
N CYS A 313 11.21 -12.14 6.78
CA CYS A 313 11.44 -11.79 8.17
C CYS A 313 12.73 -11.01 8.23
N GLN A 314 12.69 -9.81 8.78
CA GLN A 314 13.91 -9.05 9.01
C GLN A 314 14.13 -8.95 10.52
N PRO A 315 15.24 -9.48 11.05
CA PRO A 315 15.51 -9.48 12.48
C PRO A 315 15.57 -8.03 13.00
N GLN A 316 14.92 -7.77 14.12
CA GLN A 316 15.08 -6.51 14.85
C GLN A 316 16.19 -6.74 15.87
N VAL A 317 17.33 -6.09 15.67
CA VAL A 317 18.40 -6.11 16.67
C VAL A 317 17.95 -5.17 17.79
N GLN A 318 17.76 -5.72 18.99
CA GLN A 318 17.55 -4.95 20.22
C GLN A 318 18.89 -4.43 20.73
#